data_AF-A0A5M4AMF0-F1
#
_entry.id   AF-A0A5M4AMF0-F1
#
_cell.length_a   1.000
_cell.length_b   1.000
_cell.length_c   1.000
_cell.angle_alpha   90.00
_cell.angle_beta   90.00
_cell.angle_gamma   90.00
#
_symmetry.space_group_name_H-M   'P 1'
#
loop_
_entity.id
_entity.type
_entity.pdbx_description
1 polymer ?
#
loop_
_entity_poly.entity_id
_entity_poly.type
_entity_poly.pdbx_seq_one_letter_code
_entity_poly.pdbx_strand_id
1 'polypeptide(L)'
;MKPIFSKQQLENINTFRYNIRRVINSIMPVARILVSLAAMGSIIYYYGFPQTSDKIFSSVFHAVSSFNNAGFSLFTDNLNEQGVRNAYGLQLMVAALVITGGLGFIALQDIQKKMTFRKKKNMPHHPLQVNTRLVLWVSGILLFIGTVVFYVLEKDTVLKGKSLGHALITSFFNR
;
A
#
# COMPACT_ATOMS: atom_id res chain seq x y z
N MET A 1 -50.95 -4.70 17.78
CA MET A 1 -49.99 -3.78 17.13
C MET A 1 -49.54 -4.44 15.83
N LYS A 2 -50.13 -4.09 14.67
CA LYS A 2 -49.73 -4.68 13.38
C LYS A 2 -48.33 -4.16 13.01
N PRO A 3 -47.42 -4.99 12.48
CA PRO A 3 -46.09 -4.55 12.11
C PRO A 3 -46.19 -3.43 11.05
N ILE A 4 -45.47 -2.33 11.29
CA ILE A 4 -45.47 -1.09 10.49
C ILE A 4 -44.86 -1.33 9.09
N PHE A 5 -44.13 -2.43 8.90
CA PHE A 5 -43.45 -2.79 7.65
C PHE A 5 -44.07 -4.04 7.01
N SER A 6 -44.28 -4.01 5.70
CA SER A 6 -44.72 -5.18 4.94
C SER A 6 -43.61 -6.25 4.89
N LYS A 7 -43.96 -7.53 4.75
CA LYS A 7 -42.98 -8.64 4.67
C LYS A 7 -41.90 -8.38 3.60
N GLN A 8 -42.29 -7.77 2.49
CA GLN A 8 -41.39 -7.40 1.39
C GLN A 8 -40.40 -6.28 1.79
N GLN A 9 -40.83 -5.32 2.61
CA GLN A 9 -39.91 -4.31 3.15
C GLN A 9 -38.90 -4.92 4.15
N LEU A 10 -39.33 -5.88 4.97
CA LEU A 10 -38.42 -6.58 5.88
C LEU A 10 -37.38 -7.43 5.13
N GLU A 11 -37.77 -8.08 4.05
CA GLU A 11 -36.87 -8.88 3.20
C GLU A 11 -35.84 -8.01 2.46
N ASN A 12 -36.27 -6.85 1.94
CA ASN A 12 -35.37 -5.85 1.36
C ASN A 12 -34.38 -5.30 2.39
N ILE A 13 -34.83 -5.02 3.62
CA ILE A 13 -33.94 -4.56 4.71
C ILE A 13 -32.94 -5.67 5.07
N ASN A 14 -33.36 -6.92 5.14
CA ASN A 14 -32.50 -8.04 5.51
C ASN A 14 -31.44 -8.34 4.43
N THR A 15 -31.82 -8.32 3.15
CA THR A 15 -30.89 -8.49 2.03
C THR A 15 -29.89 -7.33 1.95
N PHE A 16 -30.34 -6.09 2.14
CA PHE A 16 -29.47 -4.92 2.24
C PHE A 16 -28.46 -5.05 3.39
N ARG A 17 -28.93 -5.40 4.60
CA ARG A 17 -28.05 -5.64 5.77
C ARG A 17 -27.06 -6.76 5.53
N TYR A 18 -27.47 -7.84 4.86
CA TYR A 18 -26.60 -8.97 4.52
C TYR A 18 -25.50 -8.54 3.54
N ASN A 19 -25.84 -7.80 2.49
CA ASN A 19 -24.86 -7.27 1.52
C ASN A 19 -23.87 -6.32 2.18
N ILE A 20 -24.34 -5.40 3.04
CA ILE A 20 -23.46 -4.52 3.83
C ILE A 20 -22.52 -5.33 4.71
N ARG A 21 -23.04 -6.28 5.49
CA ARG A 21 -22.19 -7.12 6.37
C ARG A 21 -21.15 -7.91 5.58
N ARG A 22 -21.51 -8.44 4.41
CA ARG A 22 -20.60 -9.14 3.51
C ARG A 22 -19.48 -8.20 3.03
N VAL A 23 -19.81 -6.97 2.66
CA VAL A 23 -18.84 -5.96 2.22
C VAL A 23 -17.92 -5.55 3.38
N ILE A 24 -18.47 -5.23 4.56
CA ILE A 24 -17.70 -4.86 5.76
C ILE A 24 -16.73 -5.98 6.15
N ASN A 25 -17.18 -7.23 6.20
CA ASN A 25 -16.34 -8.37 6.55
C ASN A 25 -15.24 -8.64 5.51
N SER A 26 -15.44 -8.20 4.27
CA SER A 26 -14.42 -8.26 3.23
C SER A 26 -13.39 -7.13 3.37
N ILE A 27 -13.81 -5.93 3.80
CA ILE A 27 -12.96 -4.73 3.95
C ILE A 27 -12.06 -4.80 5.18
N MET A 28 -12.61 -5.23 6.30
CA MET A 28 -11.95 -5.22 7.60
C MET A 28 -10.59 -5.96 7.65
N PRO A 29 -10.39 -7.15 7.05
CA PRO A 29 -9.07 -7.79 7.04
C PRO A 29 -8.02 -7.03 6.22
N VAL A 30 -8.40 -6.40 5.10
CA VAL A 30 -7.46 -5.59 4.31
C VAL A 30 -7.09 -4.32 5.08
N ALA A 31 -8.07 -3.62 5.65
CA ALA A 31 -7.83 -2.45 6.49
C ALA A 31 -6.86 -2.75 7.65
N ARG A 32 -7.01 -3.91 8.31
CA ARG A 32 -6.08 -4.35 9.36
C ARG A 32 -4.66 -4.54 8.85
N ILE A 33 -4.46 -5.17 7.68
CA ILE A 33 -3.12 -5.34 7.09
C ILE A 33 -2.50 -3.98 6.74
N LEU A 34 -3.31 -3.05 6.21
CA LEU A 34 -2.84 -1.71 5.87
C LEU A 34 -2.38 -0.94 7.11
N VAL A 35 -3.19 -0.97 8.17
CA VAL A 35 -2.83 -0.38 9.48
C VAL A 35 -1.59 -1.07 10.06
N SER A 36 -1.45 -2.39 9.89
CA SER A 36 -0.28 -3.15 10.35
C SER A 36 1.00 -2.75 9.60
N LEU A 37 0.92 -2.58 8.27
CA LEU A 37 2.04 -2.13 7.44
C LEU A 37 2.42 -0.67 7.77
N ALA A 38 1.43 0.20 7.96
CA ALA A 38 1.66 1.57 8.42
C ALA A 38 2.31 1.61 9.80
N ALA A 39 1.85 0.78 10.74
CA ALA A 39 2.42 0.68 12.09
C ALA A 39 3.86 0.13 12.06
N MET A 40 4.15 -0.92 11.29
CA MET A 40 5.51 -1.43 11.10
C MET A 40 6.44 -0.37 10.53
N GLY A 41 5.98 0.37 9.53
CA GLY A 41 6.75 1.46 8.96
C GLY A 41 7.00 2.61 9.92
N SER A 42 6.02 2.95 10.77
CA SER A 42 6.16 3.91 11.87
C SER A 42 7.19 3.46 12.90
N ILE A 43 7.25 2.16 13.21
CA ILE A 43 8.25 1.60 14.13
C ILE A 43 9.66 1.70 13.53
N ILE A 44 9.82 1.40 12.23
CA ILE A 44 11.11 1.56 11.53
C ILE A 44 11.55 3.03 11.54
N TYR A 45 10.62 3.96 11.34
CA TYR A 45 10.87 5.40 11.44
C TYR A 45 11.33 5.81 12.85
N TYR A 46 10.71 5.26 13.89
CA TYR A 46 11.03 5.57 15.29
C TYR A 46 12.48 5.19 15.66
N TYR A 47 12.96 4.03 15.22
CA TYR A 47 14.30 3.53 15.52
C TYR A 47 15.40 4.05 14.59
N GLY A 48 15.06 4.57 13.41
CA GLY A 48 16.03 4.97 12.37
C GLY A 48 16.51 6.43 12.42
N PHE A 49 15.97 7.29 13.29
CA PHE A 49 16.21 8.74 13.23
C PHE A 49 16.46 9.44 14.58
N PRO A 50 17.31 10.50 14.62
CA PRO A 50 17.46 11.36 15.81
C PRO A 50 16.18 12.11 16.19
N GLN A 51 16.09 12.51 17.45
CA GLN A 51 14.90 13.00 18.15
C GLN A 51 14.39 14.35 17.61
N THR A 52 13.28 14.32 16.87
CA THR A 52 12.42 15.50 16.66
C THR A 52 11.11 15.28 17.43
N SER A 53 10.53 16.37 17.95
CA SER A 53 9.44 16.36 18.93
C SER A 53 8.15 15.65 18.47
N ASP A 54 7.92 15.53 17.16
CA ASP A 54 6.67 15.00 16.57
C ASP A 54 6.87 13.79 15.63
N LYS A 55 7.69 12.81 16.06
CA LYS A 55 7.97 11.59 15.27
C LYS A 55 6.71 10.77 14.94
N ILE A 56 5.79 10.63 15.90
CA ILE A 56 4.59 9.79 15.75
C ILE A 56 3.61 10.42 14.76
N PHE A 57 3.40 11.73 14.87
CA PHE A 57 2.54 12.45 13.94
C PHE A 57 3.11 12.38 12.52
N SER A 58 4.42 12.63 12.39
CA SER A 58 5.08 12.62 11.08
C SER A 58 5.03 11.24 10.41
N SER A 59 5.25 10.16 11.16
CA SER A 59 5.21 8.80 10.60
C SER A 59 3.80 8.39 10.19
N VAL A 60 2.78 8.70 11.00
CA VAL A 60 1.38 8.40 10.68
C VAL A 60 0.93 9.21 9.47
N PHE A 61 1.24 10.50 9.41
CA PHE A 61 0.90 11.36 8.29
C PHE A 61 1.47 10.84 6.97
N HIS A 62 2.78 10.54 6.94
CA HIS A 62 3.42 10.01 5.74
C HIS A 62 2.89 8.63 5.37
N ALA A 63 2.56 7.77 6.34
CA ALA A 63 2.00 6.46 6.06
C ALA A 63 0.61 6.57 5.40
N VAL A 64 -0.27 7.42 5.93
CA VAL A 64 -1.61 7.64 5.37
C VAL A 64 -1.53 8.32 4.00
N SER A 65 -0.70 9.37 3.87
CA SER A 65 -0.46 10.08 2.61
C SER A 65 0.05 9.13 1.52
N SER A 66 1.06 8.32 1.83
CA SER A 66 1.65 7.37 0.88
C SER A 66 0.69 6.25 0.50
N PHE A 67 -0.08 5.71 1.45
CA PHE A 67 -1.08 4.69 1.17
C PHE A 67 -2.19 5.21 0.23
N ASN A 68 -2.60 6.47 0.40
CA ASN A 68 -3.58 7.09 -0.48
C ASN A 68 -2.98 7.64 -1.78
N ASN A 69 -1.67 7.43 -2.03
CA ASN A 69 -0.95 8.03 -3.16
C ASN A 69 -1.09 9.56 -3.22
N ALA A 70 -1.22 10.23 -2.08
CA ALA A 70 -1.45 11.67 -2.02
C ALA A 70 -0.19 12.51 -2.32
N GLY A 71 1.00 11.95 -2.08
CA GLY A 71 2.27 12.63 -2.38
C GLY A 71 2.62 13.78 -1.43
N PHE A 72 1.87 13.97 -0.33
CA PHE A 72 2.14 15.02 0.65
C PHE A 72 3.18 14.59 1.68
N SER A 73 4.08 15.51 2.02
CA SER A 73 5.06 15.40 3.08
C SER A 73 4.95 16.59 4.04
N LEU A 74 5.35 16.38 5.29
CA LEU A 74 5.53 17.45 6.28
C LEU A 74 6.90 18.12 6.18
N PHE A 75 7.81 17.55 5.38
CA PHE A 75 9.15 18.08 5.15
C PHE A 75 9.14 19.09 4.01
N THR A 76 9.99 20.11 4.12
CA THR A 76 10.15 21.18 3.14
C THR A 76 10.62 20.66 1.79
N ASP A 77 11.55 19.70 1.77
CA ASP A 77 12.05 19.03 0.55
C ASP A 77 11.49 17.61 0.38
N ASN A 78 10.30 17.35 0.94
CA ASN A 78 9.70 16.02 1.01
C ASN A 78 10.69 14.97 1.54
N LEU A 79 10.67 13.77 0.98
CA LEU A 79 11.52 12.64 1.38
C LEU A 79 12.95 12.73 0.83
N ASN A 80 13.30 13.83 0.15
CA ASN A 80 14.63 14.09 -0.39
C ASN A 80 15.47 15.02 0.50
N GLU A 81 14.93 15.45 1.64
CA GLU A 81 15.61 16.35 2.57
C GLU A 81 16.90 15.72 3.12
N GLN A 82 17.91 16.52 3.42
CA GLN A 82 19.29 16.07 3.68
C GLN A 82 19.42 15.07 4.84
N GLY A 83 18.47 15.08 5.79
CA GLY A 83 18.34 14.07 6.84
C GLY A 83 17.67 12.76 6.38
N VAL A 84 16.70 12.83 5.46
CA VAL A 84 15.81 11.73 5.03
C VAL A 84 16.25 11.04 3.73
N ARG A 85 17.10 11.69 2.94
CA ARG A 85 17.56 11.18 1.65
C ARG A 85 18.33 9.86 1.73
N ASN A 86 18.98 9.59 2.86
CA ASN A 86 19.73 8.35 3.11
C ASN A 86 18.95 7.33 3.95
N ALA A 87 17.70 7.63 4.31
CA ALA A 87 16.85 6.75 5.08
C ALA A 87 16.16 5.72 4.16
N TYR A 88 16.95 4.77 3.64
CA TYR A 88 16.47 3.75 2.70
C TYR A 88 15.30 2.93 3.26
N GLY A 89 15.25 2.72 4.59
CA GLY A 89 14.12 2.05 5.24
C GLY A 89 12.79 2.80 5.07
N LEU A 90 12.82 4.13 5.11
CA LEU A 90 11.65 4.97 4.89
C LEU A 90 11.22 4.94 3.42
N GLN A 91 12.17 5.07 2.50
CA GLN A 91 11.90 5.00 1.06
C GLN A 91 11.25 3.67 0.67
N LEU A 92 11.75 2.54 1.21
CA LEU A 92 11.17 1.23 0.98
C LEU A 92 9.76 1.08 1.57
N MET A 93 9.53 1.62 2.77
CA MET A 93 8.21 1.63 3.41
C MET A 93 7.20 2.43 2.56
N VAL A 94 7.55 3.66 2.18
CA VAL A 94 6.69 4.54 1.37
C VAL A 94 6.40 3.89 0.02
N ALA A 95 7.41 3.31 -0.64
CA ALA A 95 7.21 2.57 -1.87
C ALA A 95 6.25 1.38 -1.69
N ALA A 96 6.40 0.60 -0.61
CA ALA A 96 5.50 -0.51 -0.31
C ALA A 96 4.05 -0.03 -0.06
N LEU A 97 3.87 1.11 0.62
CA LEU A 97 2.56 1.70 0.87
C LEU A 97 1.91 2.23 -0.40
N VAL A 98 2.66 2.92 -1.25
CA VAL A 98 2.19 3.41 -2.56
C VAL A 98 1.78 2.24 -3.46
N ILE A 99 2.60 1.19 -3.51
CA ILE A 99 2.28 -0.01 -4.31
C ILE A 99 1.03 -0.69 -3.75
N THR A 100 0.97 -0.94 -2.44
CA THR A 100 -0.18 -1.62 -1.83
C THR A 100 -1.46 -0.79 -1.90
N GLY A 101 -1.37 0.53 -1.77
CA GLY A 101 -2.48 1.46 -1.99
C GLY A 101 -2.94 1.51 -3.44
N GLY A 102 -2.01 1.61 -4.40
CA GLY A 102 -2.28 1.66 -5.83
C GLY A 102 -2.91 0.39 -6.41
N LEU A 103 -2.64 -0.78 -5.84
CA LEU A 103 -3.28 -2.04 -6.27
C LEU A 103 -4.79 -2.07 -6.01
N GLY A 104 -5.25 -1.31 -5.01
CA GLY A 104 -6.66 -1.22 -4.65
C GLY A 104 -7.19 -2.45 -3.89
N PHE A 105 -8.32 -2.22 -3.22
CA PHE A 105 -8.91 -3.15 -2.28
C PHE A 105 -9.36 -4.49 -2.88
N ILE A 106 -9.83 -4.49 -4.14
CA ILE A 106 -10.28 -5.71 -4.84
C ILE A 106 -9.09 -6.64 -5.12
N ALA A 107 -7.97 -6.10 -5.61
CA ALA A 107 -6.76 -6.86 -5.86
C ALA A 107 -6.16 -7.43 -4.57
N LEU A 108 -6.11 -6.62 -3.51
CA LEU A 108 -5.60 -7.05 -2.20
C LEU A 108 -6.41 -8.21 -1.62
N GLN A 109 -7.75 -8.16 -1.70
CA GLN A 109 -8.60 -9.26 -1.26
C GLN A 109 -8.36 -10.55 -2.06
N ASP A 110 -8.22 -10.45 -3.38
CA ASP A 110 -8.03 -11.61 -4.24
C ASP A 110 -6.67 -12.28 -3.96
N ILE A 111 -5.64 -11.46 -3.72
CA ILE A 111 -4.32 -11.94 -3.28
C ILE A 111 -4.40 -12.58 -1.88
N GLN A 112 -5.11 -11.97 -0.92
CA GLN A 112 -5.31 -12.54 0.41
C GLN A 112 -6.06 -13.87 0.38
N LYS A 113 -7.13 -13.97 -0.41
CA LYS A 113 -7.86 -15.22 -0.63
C LYS A 113 -6.90 -16.28 -1.16
N LYS A 114 -6.13 -15.98 -2.20
CA LYS A 114 -5.11 -16.88 -2.74
C LYS A 114 -4.07 -17.30 -1.69
N MET A 115 -3.55 -16.38 -0.89
CA MET A 115 -2.58 -16.71 0.18
C MET A 115 -3.18 -17.60 1.27
N THR A 116 -4.44 -17.38 1.64
CA THR A 116 -5.16 -18.17 2.64
C THR A 116 -5.45 -19.59 2.12
N PHE A 117 -5.86 -19.71 0.86
CA PHE A 117 -6.07 -21.01 0.21
C PHE A 117 -4.77 -21.76 -0.02
N ARG A 118 -3.65 -21.08 -0.32
CA ARG A 118 -2.31 -21.71 -0.40
C ARG A 118 -1.84 -22.27 0.94
N LYS A 119 -2.22 -21.67 2.08
CA LYS A 119 -1.93 -22.21 3.42
C LYS A 119 -2.76 -23.46 3.75
N LYS A 120 -3.97 -23.60 3.19
CA LYS A 120 -4.78 -24.82 3.27
C LYS A 120 -4.33 -25.78 2.16
N LYS A 121 -3.34 -26.62 2.47
CA LYS A 121 -2.63 -27.55 1.56
C LYS A 121 -3.51 -28.49 0.69
N ASN A 122 -4.83 -28.55 0.92
CA ASN A 122 -5.77 -29.50 0.30
C ASN A 122 -6.93 -28.84 -0.50
N MET A 123 -6.84 -27.57 -0.90
CA MET A 123 -7.86 -26.94 -1.76
C MET A 123 -7.33 -26.64 -3.17
N PRO A 124 -8.18 -26.75 -4.22
CA PRO A 124 -7.78 -26.48 -5.59
C PRO A 124 -7.24 -25.06 -5.75
N HIS A 125 -6.24 -24.91 -6.62
CA HIS A 125 -5.63 -23.63 -6.93
C HIS A 125 -6.70 -22.61 -7.35
N HIS A 126 -6.94 -21.60 -6.52
CA HIS A 126 -7.81 -20.50 -6.91
C HIS A 126 -7.01 -19.53 -7.79
N PRO A 127 -7.28 -19.44 -9.11
CA PRO A 127 -6.60 -18.48 -9.96
C PRO A 127 -6.99 -17.06 -9.54
N LEU A 128 -6.05 -16.12 -9.65
CA LEU A 128 -6.34 -14.69 -9.50
C LEU A 128 -7.37 -14.28 -10.55
N GLN A 129 -8.29 -13.39 -10.16
CA GLN A 129 -9.25 -12.75 -11.05
C GLN A 129 -8.49 -12.05 -12.19
N VAL A 130 -9.11 -12.05 -13.38
CA VAL A 130 -8.53 -11.44 -14.58
C VAL A 130 -8.21 -9.95 -14.33
N ASN A 131 -9.13 -9.24 -13.68
CA ASN A 131 -8.94 -7.83 -13.29
C ASN A 131 -7.73 -7.64 -12.38
N THR A 132 -7.57 -8.48 -11.35
CA THR A 132 -6.41 -8.43 -10.45
C THR A 132 -5.11 -8.72 -11.19
N ARG A 133 -5.13 -9.69 -12.11
CA ARG A 133 -3.95 -10.03 -12.92
C ARG A 133 -3.55 -8.88 -13.84
N LEU A 134 -4.53 -8.23 -14.46
CA LEU A 134 -4.32 -7.09 -15.35
C LEU A 134 -3.74 -5.90 -14.58
N VAL A 135 -4.31 -5.56 -13.43
CA VAL A 135 -3.78 -4.50 -12.54
C VAL A 135 -2.34 -4.79 -12.15
N LEU A 136 -2.03 -6.02 -11.72
CA LEU A 136 -0.66 -6.40 -11.35
C LEU A 136 0.33 -6.27 -12.51
N TRP A 137 -0.06 -6.70 -13.73
CA TRP A 137 0.79 -6.59 -14.92
C TRP A 137 1.03 -5.14 -15.31
N VAL A 138 -0.03 -4.34 -15.41
CA VAL A 138 0.08 -2.93 -15.81
C VAL A 138 0.90 -2.15 -14.79
N SER A 139 0.62 -2.30 -13.49
CA SER A 139 1.41 -1.66 -12.44
C SER A 139 2.87 -2.12 -12.45
N GLY A 140 3.13 -3.42 -12.65
CA GLY A 140 4.48 -3.95 -12.73
C GLY A 140 5.29 -3.40 -13.91
N ILE A 141 4.68 -3.36 -15.10
CA ILE A 141 5.28 -2.81 -16.32
C ILE A 141 5.57 -1.32 -16.13
N LEU A 142 4.62 -0.56 -15.61
CA LEU A 142 4.77 0.88 -15.42
C LEU A 142 5.89 1.20 -14.41
N LEU A 143 5.93 0.47 -13.29
CA LEU A 143 7.00 0.59 -12.30
C LEU A 143 8.37 0.22 -12.89
N PHE A 144 8.45 -0.82 -13.70
CA PHE A 144 9.70 -1.22 -14.33
C PHE A 144 10.20 -0.19 -15.34
N ILE A 145 9.34 0.26 -16.25
CA ILE A 145 9.68 1.28 -17.25
C ILE A 145 10.10 2.58 -16.54
N GLY A 146 9.34 3.03 -15.53
CA GLY A 146 9.70 4.21 -14.75
C GLY A 146 11.09 4.10 -14.11
N THR A 147 11.42 2.96 -13.49
CA THR A 147 12.77 2.76 -12.92
C THR A 147 13.85 2.84 -13.97
N VAL A 148 13.66 2.18 -15.10
CA VAL A 148 14.68 2.12 -16.15
C VAL A 148 14.90 3.50 -16.74
N VAL A 149 13.83 4.23 -17.03
CA VAL A 149 13.91 5.61 -17.55
C VAL A 149 14.60 6.52 -16.55
N PHE A 150 14.21 6.48 -15.28
CA PHE A 150 14.84 7.28 -14.23
C PHE A 150 16.33 6.94 -14.08
N TYR A 151 16.66 5.65 -14.04
CA TYR A 151 18.04 5.20 -13.93
C TYR A 151 18.92 5.68 -15.09
N VAL A 152 18.41 5.60 -16.33
CA VAL A 152 19.16 6.03 -17.53
C VAL A 152 19.37 7.55 -17.54
N LEU A 153 18.37 8.32 -17.12
CA LEU A 153 18.44 9.79 -17.10
C LEU A 153 19.34 10.33 -15.98
N GLU A 154 19.28 9.74 -14.78
CA GLU A 154 19.97 10.23 -13.58
C GLU A 154 21.31 9.54 -13.30
N LYS A 155 21.78 8.66 -14.20
CA LYS A 155 23.05 7.91 -14.03
C LYS A 155 24.26 8.83 -13.84
N ASP A 156 24.25 9.98 -14.51
CA ASP A 156 25.38 10.91 -14.60
C ASP A 156 25.32 12.04 -13.56
N THR A 157 24.23 12.12 -12.79
CA THR A 157 23.91 13.18 -11.83
C THR A 157 23.70 12.61 -10.43
N VAL A 158 22.48 12.26 -10.02
CA VAL A 158 22.16 11.84 -8.64
C VAL A 158 22.73 10.48 -8.26
N LEU A 159 23.00 9.62 -9.26
CA LEU A 159 23.52 8.25 -9.06
C LEU A 159 25.05 8.16 -9.13
N LYS A 160 25.73 9.26 -9.47
CA LYS A 160 27.18 9.28 -9.66
C LYS A 160 27.90 8.97 -8.35
N GLY A 161 28.65 7.87 -8.34
CA GLY A 161 29.44 7.43 -7.17
C GLY A 161 28.68 6.63 -6.10
N LYS A 162 27.40 6.28 -6.31
CA LYS A 162 26.66 5.37 -5.42
C LYS A 162 26.90 3.90 -5.80
N SER A 163 26.95 3.00 -4.82
CA SER A 163 27.02 1.56 -5.09
C SER A 163 25.75 1.08 -5.82
N LEU A 164 25.86 0.06 -6.66
CA LEU A 164 24.78 -0.45 -7.53
C LEU A 164 23.47 -0.70 -6.76
N GLY A 165 23.54 -1.23 -5.54
CA GLY A 165 22.35 -1.48 -4.71
C GLY A 165 21.63 -0.19 -4.29
N HIS A 166 22.38 0.84 -3.90
CA HIS A 166 21.80 2.14 -3.53
C HIS A 166 21.25 2.88 -4.74
N ALA A 167 21.93 2.77 -5.89
CA ALA A 167 21.48 3.35 -7.14
C ALA A 167 20.13 2.77 -7.58
N LEU A 168 19.94 1.45 -7.43
CA LEU A 168 18.68 0.78 -7.74
C LEU A 168 17.55 1.20 -6.80
N ILE A 169 17.80 1.28 -5.48
CA ILE A 169 16.78 1.68 -4.51
C ILE A 169 16.34 3.14 -4.76
N THR A 170 17.30 4.04 -4.98
CA THR A 170 17.01 5.45 -5.28
C THR A 170 16.24 5.60 -6.60
N SER A 171 16.59 4.83 -7.63
CA SER A 171 15.87 4.86 -8.92
C SER A 171 14.48 4.21 -8.83
N PHE A 172 14.31 3.20 -7.99
CA PHE A 172 13.02 2.58 -7.71
C PHE A 172 12.12 3.51 -6.87
N PHE A 173 12.68 4.41 -6.09
CA PHE A 173 11.89 5.31 -5.28
C PHE A 173 11.44 6.56 -6.05
N ASN A 174 12.31 7.13 -6.89
CA ASN A 174 12.11 8.45 -7.51
C ASN A 174 11.50 8.45 -8.93
N ARG A 175 11.10 7.29 -9.43
CA ARG A 175 10.45 7.12 -10.74
C ARG A 175 8.99 7.57 -10.78
#